data_AF-A0A6A6BDE5-F1
#
_entry.id   AF-A0A6A6BDE5-F1
#
_cell.length_a   1.000
_cell.length_b   1.000
_cell.length_c   1.000
_cell.angle_alpha   90.00
_cell.angle_beta   90.00
_cell.angle_gamma   90.00
#
_symmetry.space_group_name_H-M   'P 1'
#
loop_
_entity.id
_entity.type
_entity.pdbx_description
1 polymer ?
#
loop_
_entity_poly.entity_id
_entity_poly.type
_entity_poly.pdbx_seq_one_letter_code
_entity_poly.pdbx_strand_id
1 'polypeptide(L)'
;MLPPIDPSTLDRNPRFKALYESLAAEKLNQDASTRDPDLEKTDAARREAIAARRTARAKTQILLAALEAARKHAVELPDELHEVLGVVSALANERVKDPVERELLGEDVAYFVQHIRPIAAALSAQLLALGTLLLQVALPDTSPSDEYIATLPTHAQTQQSAIRSTTHALATQRTHLAALSAAALSAQAHAAEAAIRVLEQTAHGSVARGLRAKAECLATVARGVELKIG
;
A
#
# COMPACT_ATOMS: atom_id res chain seq x y z
N MET A 1 10.33 -8.70 -9.40
CA MET A 1 10.10 -10.12 -9.72
C MET A 1 9.79 -10.28 -11.19
N LEU A 2 10.73 -10.83 -11.98
CA LEU A 2 10.41 -11.31 -13.32
C LEU A 2 9.49 -12.53 -13.18
N PRO A 3 8.37 -12.61 -13.91
CA PRO A 3 7.48 -13.75 -13.83
C PRO A 3 8.23 -15.04 -14.25
N PRO A 4 7.91 -16.20 -13.65
CA PRO A 4 8.51 -17.46 -14.05
C PRO A 4 8.13 -17.75 -15.51
N ILE A 5 9.14 -18.05 -16.33
CA ILE A 5 8.98 -18.36 -17.75
C ILE A 5 8.81 -19.88 -17.91
N ASP A 6 7.97 -20.30 -18.84
CA ASP A 6 7.71 -21.71 -19.13
C ASP A 6 9.03 -22.41 -19.54
N PRO A 7 9.39 -23.55 -18.91
CA PRO A 7 10.62 -24.28 -19.22
C PRO A 7 10.72 -24.68 -20.70
N SER A 8 9.59 -24.94 -21.37
CA SER A 8 9.55 -25.26 -22.80
C SER A 8 10.03 -24.11 -23.69
N THR A 9 9.85 -22.85 -23.27
CA THR A 9 10.36 -21.67 -23.98
C THR A 9 11.84 -21.41 -23.73
N LEU A 10 12.35 -21.77 -22.55
CA LEU A 10 13.78 -21.68 -22.23
C LEU A 10 14.60 -22.74 -22.99
N ASP A 11 14.05 -23.95 -23.15
CA ASP A 11 14.71 -25.03 -23.89
C ASP A 11 14.70 -24.80 -25.40
N ARG A 12 13.65 -24.15 -25.93
CA ARG A 12 13.56 -23.77 -27.35
C ARG A 12 14.50 -22.64 -27.76
N ASN A 13 14.95 -21.80 -26.81
CA ASN A 13 15.83 -20.69 -27.09
C ASN A 13 16.98 -20.60 -26.06
N PRO A 14 18.10 -21.32 -26.29
CA PRO A 14 19.21 -21.38 -25.34
C PRO A 14 19.90 -20.03 -25.15
N ARG A 15 19.88 -19.13 -26.15
CA ARG A 15 20.43 -17.76 -26.01
C ARG A 15 19.58 -16.91 -25.06
N PHE A 16 18.26 -17.04 -25.15
CA PHE A 16 17.34 -16.36 -24.23
C PHE A 16 17.46 -16.91 -22.81
N LYS A 17 17.64 -18.23 -22.66
CA LYS A 17 17.91 -18.86 -21.35
C LYS A 17 19.16 -18.27 -20.67
N ALA A 18 20.28 -18.19 -21.40
CA ALA A 18 21.51 -17.59 -20.87
C ALA A 18 21.33 -16.11 -20.48
N LEU A 19 20.57 -15.34 -21.28
CA LEU A 19 20.26 -13.95 -20.97
C LEU A 19 19.36 -13.82 -19.73
N TYR A 20 18.32 -14.65 -19.63
CA TYR A 20 17.41 -14.66 -18.49
C TYR A 20 18.13 -15.03 -17.19
N GLU A 21 19.01 -16.04 -17.24
CA GLU A 21 19.85 -16.44 -16.11
C GLU A 21 20.84 -15.34 -15.72
N SER A 22 21.54 -14.70 -16.67
CA SER A 22 22.45 -13.58 -16.38
C SER A 22 21.71 -12.36 -15.81
N LEU A 23 20.54 -12.03 -16.36
CA LEU A 23 19.73 -10.93 -15.84
C LEU A 23 19.20 -11.20 -14.43
N ALA A 24 18.71 -12.42 -14.18
CA ALA A 24 18.15 -12.81 -12.88
C ALA A 24 19.23 -13.04 -11.81
N ALA A 25 20.44 -13.47 -12.17
CA ALA A 25 21.50 -13.77 -11.22
C ALA A 25 22.47 -12.60 -10.98
N GLU A 26 22.85 -11.87 -12.03
CA GLU A 26 23.95 -10.90 -11.98
C GLU A 26 23.47 -9.45 -11.97
N LYS A 27 22.40 -9.13 -12.71
CA LYS A 27 22.04 -7.74 -13.02
C LYS A 27 20.84 -7.19 -12.27
N LEU A 28 19.94 -8.04 -11.76
CA LEU A 28 18.71 -7.60 -11.12
C LEU A 28 18.59 -8.13 -9.68
N ASN A 29 18.07 -7.29 -8.81
CA ASN A 29 17.61 -7.65 -7.47
C ASN A 29 16.24 -8.36 -7.55
N GLN A 30 15.81 -8.97 -6.46
CA GLN A 30 14.52 -9.70 -6.39
C GLN A 30 13.31 -8.81 -6.75
N ASP A 31 13.40 -7.52 -6.47
CA ASP A 31 12.41 -6.50 -6.83
C ASP A 31 12.47 -6.05 -8.30
N ALA A 32 13.40 -6.62 -9.11
CA ALA A 32 13.74 -6.22 -10.47
C ALA A 32 14.41 -4.84 -10.61
N SER A 33 14.99 -4.31 -9.54
CA SER A 33 15.91 -3.16 -9.61
C SER A 33 17.29 -3.60 -10.12
N THR A 34 18.03 -2.70 -10.79
CA THR A 34 19.40 -2.98 -11.23
C THR A 34 20.34 -3.11 -10.03
N ARG A 35 21.19 -4.14 -10.05
CA ARG A 35 22.21 -4.39 -9.05
C ARG A 35 23.46 -3.58 -9.39
N ASP A 36 23.61 -2.44 -8.74
CA ASP A 36 24.78 -1.58 -8.83
C ASP A 36 25.20 -1.20 -7.40
N PRO A 37 26.35 -1.70 -6.91
CA PRO A 37 26.76 -1.52 -5.52
C PRO A 37 27.04 -0.06 -5.16
N ASP A 38 27.48 0.76 -6.12
CA ASP A 38 27.74 2.18 -5.89
C ASP A 38 26.41 2.94 -5.83
N LEU A 39 25.46 2.63 -6.72
CA LEU A 39 24.10 3.18 -6.63
C LEU A 39 23.39 2.73 -5.35
N GLU A 40 23.49 1.46 -4.96
CA GLU A 40 22.89 0.95 -3.71
C GLU A 40 23.47 1.65 -2.48
N LYS A 41 24.78 1.90 -2.45
CA LYS A 41 25.44 2.63 -1.37
C LYS A 41 25.01 4.10 -1.32
N THR A 42 24.93 4.77 -2.47
CA THR A 42 24.45 6.16 -2.53
C THR A 42 22.98 6.27 -2.15
N ASP A 43 22.14 5.32 -2.54
CA ASP A 43 20.73 5.25 -2.17
C ASP A 43 20.55 4.94 -0.68
N ALA A 44 21.34 4.05 -0.10
CA ALA A 44 21.36 3.80 1.33
C ALA A 44 21.73 5.08 2.10
N ALA A 45 22.81 5.75 1.71
CA ALA A 45 23.23 7.02 2.31
C ALA A 45 22.16 8.13 2.14
N ARG A 46 21.51 8.19 0.99
CA ARG A 46 20.40 9.13 0.74
C ARG A 46 19.20 8.83 1.63
N ARG A 47 18.81 7.56 1.78
CA ARG A 47 17.71 7.14 2.66
C ARG A 47 18.01 7.49 4.11
N GLU A 48 19.24 7.25 4.57
CA GLU A 48 19.69 7.62 5.91
C GLU A 48 19.62 9.15 6.11
N ALA A 49 20.14 9.94 5.17
CA ALA A 49 20.07 11.39 5.22
C ALA A 49 18.63 11.91 5.23
N ILE A 50 17.73 11.31 4.44
CA ILE A 50 16.30 11.65 4.45
C ILE A 50 15.67 11.29 5.79
N ALA A 51 15.98 10.10 6.34
CA ALA A 51 15.48 9.68 7.63
C ALA A 51 15.94 10.64 8.74
N ALA A 52 17.23 10.99 8.77
CA ALA A 52 17.77 11.97 9.71
C ALA A 52 17.05 13.32 9.59
N ARG A 53 16.88 13.87 8.38
CA ARG A 53 16.14 15.13 8.16
C ARG A 53 14.68 15.05 8.59
N ARG A 54 14.00 13.93 8.33
CA ARG A 54 12.62 13.70 8.76
C ARG A 54 12.50 13.64 10.28
N THR A 55 13.42 12.96 10.96
CA THR A 55 13.43 12.92 12.44
C THR A 55 13.71 14.29 13.03
N ALA A 56 14.66 15.05 12.48
CA ALA A 56 14.96 16.41 12.92
C ALA A 56 13.73 17.32 12.75
N ARG A 57 13.08 17.28 11.58
CA ARG A 57 11.86 18.04 11.31
C ARG A 57 10.69 17.61 12.21
N ALA A 58 10.52 16.32 12.44
CA ALA A 58 9.47 15.83 13.33
C ALA A 58 9.70 16.33 14.76
N LYS A 59 10.94 16.29 15.27
CA LYS A 59 11.30 16.83 16.58
C LYS A 59 10.98 18.33 16.69
N THR A 60 11.37 19.13 15.70
CA THR A 60 11.06 20.58 15.72
C THR A 60 9.56 20.84 15.66
N GLN A 61 8.82 20.11 14.83
CA GLN A 61 7.37 20.23 14.74
C GLN A 61 6.65 19.84 16.03
N ILE A 62 7.09 18.77 16.70
CA ILE A 62 6.54 18.35 18.00
C ILE A 62 6.79 19.44 19.05
N LEU A 63 8.00 19.99 19.10
CA LEU A 63 8.33 21.07 20.03
C LEU A 63 7.52 22.34 19.75
N LEU A 64 7.34 22.71 18.48
CA LEU A 64 6.51 23.86 18.10
C LEU A 64 5.04 23.65 18.43
N ALA A 65 4.50 22.45 18.18
CA ALA A 65 3.14 22.11 18.55
C ALA A 65 2.95 22.13 20.08
N ALA A 66 3.94 21.64 20.84
CA ALA A 66 3.93 21.72 22.29
C ALA A 66 4.03 23.17 22.78
N LEU A 67 4.84 24.04 22.17
CA LEU A 67 4.91 25.47 22.49
C LEU A 67 3.57 26.17 22.28
N GLU A 68 2.90 25.91 21.15
CA GLU A 68 1.57 26.46 20.86
C GLU A 68 0.49 25.93 21.81
N ALA A 69 0.60 24.68 22.21
CA ALA A 69 -0.34 24.09 23.16
C ALA A 69 -0.07 24.59 24.59
N ALA A 70 1.18 24.85 24.96
CA ALA A 70 1.56 25.47 26.23
C ALA A 70 1.02 26.90 26.29
N ARG A 71 1.15 27.67 25.21
CA ARG A 71 0.53 29.00 25.08
C ARG A 71 -0.97 29.03 25.37
N LYS A 72 -1.70 27.95 25.03
CA LYS A 72 -3.16 27.88 25.20
C LYS A 72 -3.61 27.29 26.53
N HIS A 73 -2.77 26.47 27.16
CA HIS A 73 -3.20 25.57 28.25
C HIS A 73 -2.31 25.63 29.50
N ALA A 74 -1.17 26.31 29.46
CA ALA A 74 -0.28 26.41 30.61
C ALA A 74 -0.80 27.49 31.58
N VAL A 75 -1.65 27.08 32.52
CA VAL A 75 -2.16 27.95 33.61
C VAL A 75 -1.02 28.46 34.51
N GLU A 76 0.14 27.81 34.49
CA GLU A 76 1.29 28.11 35.35
C GLU A 76 2.24 29.17 34.77
N LEU A 77 2.07 29.59 33.51
CA LEU A 77 2.94 30.59 32.88
C LEU A 77 2.35 32.01 32.99
N PRO A 78 3.15 33.02 33.35
CA PRO A 78 2.79 34.43 33.22
C PRO A 78 2.28 34.79 31.83
N ASP A 79 1.28 35.67 31.76
CA ASP A 79 0.63 36.10 30.51
C ASP A 79 1.62 36.72 29.50
N GLU A 80 2.64 37.43 29.99
CA GLU A 80 3.74 37.98 29.18
C GLU A 80 4.50 36.89 28.42
N LEU A 81 4.69 35.71 29.04
CA LEU A 81 5.35 34.59 28.37
C LEU A 81 4.44 33.93 27.33
N HIS A 82 3.11 33.99 27.48
CA HIS A 82 2.18 33.47 26.46
C HIS A 82 2.25 34.25 25.15
N GLU A 83 2.44 35.56 25.21
CA GLU A 83 2.62 36.40 24.03
C GLU A 83 3.97 36.12 23.36
N VAL A 84 5.05 36.11 24.14
CA VAL A 84 6.41 35.81 23.66
C VAL A 84 6.50 34.41 23.04
N LEU A 85 5.82 33.41 23.62
CA LEU A 85 5.73 32.06 23.05
C LEU A 85 5.08 32.06 21.65
N GLY A 86 4.04 32.88 21.45
CA GLY A 86 3.37 33.02 20.16
C GLY A 86 4.23 33.73 19.11
N VAL A 87 5.03 34.70 19.52
CA VAL A 87 6.00 35.40 18.65
C VAL A 87 7.13 34.45 18.23
N VAL A 88 7.73 33.76 19.20
CA VAL A 88 8.85 32.83 18.97
C VAL A 88 8.40 31.62 18.14
N SER A 89 7.19 31.10 18.37
CA SER A 89 6.63 30.01 17.54
C SER A 89 6.35 30.47 16.09
N ALA A 90 5.93 31.72 15.89
CA ALA A 90 5.72 32.28 14.55
C ALA A 90 7.05 32.52 13.81
N LEU A 91 8.08 32.99 14.51
CA LEU A 91 9.44 33.14 13.99
C LEU A 91 10.03 31.77 13.58
N ALA A 92 9.91 30.77 14.46
CA ALA A 92 10.44 29.44 14.21
C ALA A 92 9.69 28.67 13.08
N ASN A 93 8.44 29.04 12.79
CA ASN A 93 7.70 28.55 11.63
C ASN A 93 7.99 29.32 10.33
N GLU A 94 8.98 30.22 10.32
CA GLU A 94 9.32 31.10 9.19
C GLU A 94 8.12 31.93 8.68
N ARG A 95 7.13 32.20 9.54
CA ARG A 95 5.96 33.02 9.17
C ARG A 95 6.33 34.49 9.01
N VAL A 96 7.31 34.94 9.80
CA VAL A 96 7.94 36.26 9.66
C VAL A 96 9.10 36.13 8.69
N LYS A 97 8.94 36.68 7.48
CA LYS A 97 9.94 36.60 6.40
C LYS A 97 10.82 37.84 6.33
N ASP A 98 10.33 38.97 6.84
CA ASP A 98 11.00 40.25 6.72
C ASP A 98 12.19 40.34 7.71
N PRO A 99 13.38 40.72 7.22
CA PRO A 99 14.60 40.71 8.04
C PRO A 99 14.57 41.79 9.13
N VAL A 100 13.91 42.92 8.87
CA VAL A 100 13.78 44.03 9.84
C VAL A 100 12.87 43.63 11.00
N GLU A 101 11.76 42.94 10.72
CA GLU A 101 10.86 42.42 11.76
C GLU A 101 11.56 41.38 12.64
N ARG A 102 12.44 40.55 12.07
CA ARG A 102 13.22 39.59 12.85
C ARG A 102 14.22 40.24 13.81
N GLU A 103 14.79 41.37 13.44
CA GLU A 103 15.73 42.12 14.29
C GLU A 103 14.99 42.81 15.45
N LEU A 104 13.80 43.37 15.18
CA LEU A 104 12.94 44.00 16.19
C LEU A 104 12.46 43.00 17.25
N LEU A 105 12.20 41.74 16.87
CA LEU A 105 11.78 40.68 17.78
C LEU A 105 12.95 40.06 18.58
N GLY A 106 14.17 40.60 18.45
CA GLY A 106 15.34 40.12 19.17
C GLY A 106 15.20 40.23 20.70
N GLU A 107 14.47 41.23 21.19
CA GLU A 107 14.19 41.41 22.62
C GLU A 107 13.27 40.30 23.17
N ASP A 108 12.23 39.92 22.41
CA ASP A 108 11.34 38.82 22.77
C ASP A 108 12.08 37.48 22.81
N VAL A 109 13.02 37.26 21.87
CA VAL A 109 13.87 36.07 21.86
C VAL A 109 14.80 36.06 23.08
N ALA A 110 15.37 37.21 23.46
CA ALA A 110 16.20 37.31 24.65
C ALA A 110 15.41 37.02 25.93
N TYR A 111 14.19 37.57 26.05
CA TYR A 111 13.29 37.32 27.18
C TYR A 111 12.86 35.84 27.26
N PHE A 112 12.58 35.21 26.12
CA PHE A 112 12.32 33.76 26.03
C PHE A 112 13.50 32.93 26.56
N VAL A 113 14.73 33.25 26.15
CA VAL A 113 15.94 32.53 26.58
C VAL A 113 16.19 32.70 28.08
N GLN A 114 15.93 33.89 28.63
CA GLN A 114 16.04 34.13 30.08
C GLN A 114 15.05 33.29 30.89
N HIS A 115 13.83 33.08 30.36
CA HIS A 115 12.77 32.30 31.01
C HIS A 115 12.65 30.86 30.48
N ILE A 116 13.73 30.31 29.90
CA ILE A 116 13.68 28.99 29.26
C ILE A 116 13.37 27.84 30.24
N ARG A 117 13.72 27.98 31.53
CA ARG A 117 13.47 26.95 32.54
C ARG A 117 11.98 26.69 32.82
N PRO A 118 11.16 27.69 33.18
CA PRO A 118 9.73 27.47 33.37
C PRO A 118 9.04 27.01 32.07
N ILE A 119 9.47 27.53 30.92
CA ILE A 119 8.97 27.09 29.61
C ILE A 119 9.28 25.61 29.38
N ALA A 120 10.52 25.17 29.64
CA ALA A 120 10.92 23.78 29.50
C ALA A 120 10.16 22.84 30.46
N ALA A 121 9.88 23.29 31.69
CA ALA A 121 9.08 22.54 32.64
C ALA A 121 7.63 22.33 32.15
N ALA A 122 6.98 23.40 31.68
CA ALA A 122 5.63 23.34 31.12
C ALA A 122 5.56 22.47 29.84
N LEU A 123 6.55 22.61 28.95
CA LEU A 123 6.67 21.76 27.77
C LEU A 123 6.84 20.29 28.14
N SER A 124 7.68 19.99 29.12
CA SER A 124 7.92 18.61 29.57
C SER A 124 6.65 18.01 30.17
N ALA A 125 5.94 18.75 31.02
CA ALA A 125 4.66 18.32 31.58
C ALA A 125 3.62 18.04 30.49
N GLN A 126 3.55 18.89 29.47
CA GLN A 126 2.64 18.70 28.35
C GLN A 126 3.02 17.52 27.46
N LEU A 127 4.30 17.33 27.16
CA LEU A 127 4.77 16.17 26.40
C LEU A 127 4.52 14.85 27.14
N LEU A 128 4.67 14.84 28.46
CA LEU A 128 4.31 13.69 29.30
C LEU A 128 2.80 13.43 29.25
N ALA A 129 1.97 14.47 29.38
CA ALA A 129 0.52 14.33 29.26
C ALA A 129 0.08 13.80 27.88
N LEU A 130 0.74 14.25 26.80
CA LEU A 130 0.49 13.69 25.46
C LEU A 130 0.96 12.23 25.37
N GLY A 131 2.09 11.88 25.98
CA GLY A 131 2.59 10.51 26.04
C GLY A 131 1.63 9.57 26.77
N THR A 132 1.06 9.99 27.90
CA THR A 132 0.08 9.20 28.65
C THR A 132 -1.24 9.03 27.88
N LEU A 133 -1.72 10.07 27.19
CA LEU A 133 -2.89 9.97 26.32
C LEU A 133 -2.66 9.01 25.15
N LEU A 134 -1.49 9.09 24.50
CA LEU A 134 -1.12 8.16 23.43
C LEU A 134 -1.04 6.72 23.95
N LEU A 135 -0.52 6.53 25.16
CA LEU A 135 -0.50 5.23 25.81
C LEU A 135 -1.90 4.68 26.07
N GLN A 136 -2.82 5.52 26.54
CA GLN A 136 -4.20 5.13 26.76
C GLN A 136 -4.94 4.78 25.45
N VAL A 137 -4.61 5.44 24.34
CA VAL A 137 -5.14 5.11 23.01
C VAL A 137 -4.55 3.80 22.47
N ALA A 138 -3.25 3.58 22.67
CA ALA A 138 -2.55 2.41 22.17
C ALA A 138 -2.86 1.14 22.99
N LEU A 139 -3.05 1.29 24.30
CA LEU A 139 -3.25 0.24 25.28
C LEU A 139 -4.32 0.69 26.29
N PRO A 140 -5.61 0.50 25.98
CA PRO A 140 -6.70 1.01 26.81
C PRO A 140 -6.77 0.35 28.19
N ASP A 141 -6.23 -0.86 28.33
CA ASP A 141 -6.32 -1.66 29.56
C ASP A 141 -5.13 -1.46 30.52
N THR A 142 -4.08 -0.74 30.09
CA THR A 142 -2.87 -0.54 30.90
C THR A 142 -2.91 0.79 31.66
N SER A 143 -2.58 0.76 32.95
CA SER A 143 -2.38 1.98 33.72
C SER A 143 -1.18 2.78 33.16
N PRO A 144 -1.29 4.11 33.04
CA PRO A 144 -0.22 4.91 32.48
C PRO A 144 1.00 4.88 33.41
N SER A 145 2.15 4.44 32.90
CA SER A 145 3.42 4.54 33.61
C SER A 145 4.52 4.94 32.63
N ASP A 146 5.52 5.66 33.12
CA ASP A 146 6.61 6.22 32.31
C ASP A 146 7.40 5.14 31.56
N GLU A 147 7.52 3.94 32.16
CA GLU A 147 8.17 2.79 31.53
C GLU A 147 7.43 2.33 30.26
N TYR A 148 6.10 2.38 30.27
CA TYR A 148 5.29 2.01 29.11
C TYR A 148 5.36 3.05 27.99
N ILE A 149 5.59 4.34 28.31
CA ILE A 149 5.78 5.39 27.29
C ILE A 149 6.99 5.04 26.40
N ALA A 150 8.07 4.50 26.98
CA ALA A 150 9.24 4.07 26.22
C ALA A 150 8.96 2.90 25.26
N THR A 151 7.93 2.09 25.51
CA THR A 151 7.54 0.95 24.67
C THR A 151 6.63 1.32 23.49
N LEU A 152 6.06 2.54 23.48
CA LEU A 152 5.17 3.01 22.42
C LEU A 152 5.75 2.90 21.01
N PRO A 153 7.02 3.27 20.74
CA PRO A 153 7.58 3.15 19.39
C PRO A 153 7.63 1.70 18.91
N THR A 154 8.00 0.77 19.79
CA THR A 154 8.04 -0.66 19.46
C THR A 154 6.64 -1.22 19.19
N HIS A 155 5.64 -0.79 19.96
CA HIS A 155 4.25 -1.18 19.76
C HIS A 155 3.71 -0.64 18.43
N ALA A 156 3.94 0.65 18.14
CA ALA A 156 3.54 1.29 16.89
C ALA A 156 4.19 0.61 15.67
N GLN A 157 5.48 0.26 15.76
CA GLN A 157 6.18 -0.45 14.69
C GLN A 157 5.60 -1.85 14.46
N THR A 158 5.29 -2.57 15.54
CA THR A 158 4.68 -3.90 15.48
C THR A 158 3.30 -3.82 14.84
N GLN A 159 2.45 -2.89 15.28
CA GLN A 159 1.13 -2.66 14.69
C GLN A 159 1.22 -2.27 13.21
N GLN A 160 2.15 -1.38 12.84
CA GLN A 160 2.33 -0.97 11.45
C GLN A 160 2.76 -2.16 10.57
N SER A 161 3.65 -3.02 11.08
CA SER A 161 4.05 -4.24 10.38
C SER A 161 2.91 -5.24 10.22
N ALA A 162 2.08 -5.41 11.26
CA ALA A 162 0.90 -6.27 11.24
C ALA A 162 -0.12 -5.78 10.20
N ILE A 163 -0.44 -4.48 10.19
CA ILE A 163 -1.34 -3.88 9.20
C ILE A 163 -0.80 -4.05 7.77
N ARG A 164 0.50 -3.84 7.55
CA ARG A 164 1.12 -4.08 6.24
C ARG A 164 1.01 -5.55 5.81
N SER A 165 1.24 -6.48 6.74
CA SER A 165 1.13 -7.91 6.45
C SER A 165 -0.31 -8.33 6.14
N THR A 166 -1.29 -7.87 6.94
CA THR A 166 -2.70 -8.21 6.72
C THR A 166 -3.25 -7.59 5.45
N THR A 167 -2.90 -6.34 5.15
CA THR A 167 -3.29 -5.68 3.89
C THR A 167 -2.70 -6.39 2.66
N HIS A 168 -1.44 -6.81 2.73
CA HIS A 168 -0.83 -7.62 1.68
C HIS A 168 -1.52 -8.98 1.53
N ALA A 169 -1.75 -9.70 2.63
CA ALA A 169 -2.46 -10.98 2.61
C ALA A 169 -3.88 -10.83 2.00
N LEU A 170 -4.62 -9.79 2.39
CA LEU A 170 -5.94 -9.51 1.82
C LEU A 170 -5.87 -9.23 0.31
N ALA A 171 -4.88 -8.48 -0.16
CA ALA A 171 -4.69 -8.24 -1.58
C ALA A 171 -4.41 -9.54 -2.34
N THR A 172 -3.54 -10.41 -1.82
CA THR A 172 -3.25 -11.72 -2.43
C THR A 172 -4.50 -12.61 -2.48
N GLN A 173 -5.28 -12.67 -1.41
CA GLN A 173 -6.53 -13.43 -1.38
C GLN A 173 -7.54 -12.92 -2.40
N ARG A 174 -7.66 -11.59 -2.56
CA ARG A 174 -8.53 -10.99 -3.58
C ARG A 174 -8.10 -11.37 -5.00
N THR A 175 -6.80 -11.36 -5.29
CA THR A 175 -6.29 -11.79 -6.61
C THR A 175 -6.55 -13.28 -6.86
N HIS A 176 -6.38 -14.12 -5.85
CA HIS A 176 -6.65 -15.55 -5.95
C HIS A 176 -8.15 -15.85 -6.17
N LEU A 177 -9.02 -15.14 -5.45
CA LEU A 177 -10.48 -15.26 -5.64
C LEU A 177 -10.89 -14.82 -7.04
N ALA A 178 -10.34 -13.71 -7.55
CA ALA A 178 -10.60 -13.25 -8.91
C ALA A 178 -10.17 -14.30 -9.95
N ALA A 179 -8.98 -14.90 -9.80
CA ALA A 179 -8.50 -15.97 -10.67
C ALA A 179 -9.40 -17.22 -10.63
N LEU A 180 -9.83 -17.65 -9.44
CA LEU A 180 -10.77 -18.76 -9.28
C LEU A 180 -12.13 -18.47 -9.93
N SER A 181 -12.65 -17.25 -9.75
CA SER A 181 -13.93 -16.86 -10.36
C SER A 181 -13.86 -16.86 -11.88
N ALA A 182 -12.74 -16.40 -12.46
CA ALA A 182 -12.51 -16.47 -13.90
C ALA A 182 -12.42 -17.93 -14.40
N ALA A 183 -11.73 -18.80 -13.66
CA ALA A 183 -11.64 -20.22 -14.00
C ALA A 183 -13.01 -20.91 -13.92
N ALA A 184 -13.82 -20.60 -12.90
CA ALA A 184 -15.18 -21.13 -12.76
C ALA A 184 -16.10 -20.69 -13.91
N LEU A 185 -16.04 -19.40 -14.30
CA LEU A 185 -16.80 -18.89 -15.45
C LEU A 185 -16.37 -19.56 -16.77
N SER A 186 -15.07 -19.75 -16.97
CA SER A 186 -14.54 -20.48 -18.14
C SER A 186 -15.03 -21.93 -18.16
N ALA A 187 -15.01 -22.63 -17.03
CA ALA A 187 -15.52 -23.99 -16.92
C ALA A 187 -17.03 -24.06 -17.19
N GLN A 188 -17.81 -23.08 -16.70
CA GLN A 188 -19.24 -22.99 -16.97
C GLN A 188 -19.53 -22.72 -18.45
N ALA A 189 -18.74 -21.85 -19.10
CA ALA A 189 -18.86 -21.60 -20.53
C ALA A 189 -18.59 -22.87 -21.35
N HIS A 190 -17.54 -23.63 -21.00
CA HIS A 190 -17.25 -24.91 -21.64
C HIS A 190 -18.34 -25.96 -21.42
N ALA A 191 -18.90 -26.04 -20.20
CA ALA A 191 -20.00 -26.96 -19.90
C ALA A 191 -21.27 -26.60 -20.69
N ALA A 192 -21.59 -25.31 -20.79
CA ALA A 192 -22.72 -24.84 -21.59
C ALA A 192 -22.51 -25.12 -23.09
N GLU A 193 -21.32 -24.87 -23.62
CA GLU A 193 -20.98 -25.19 -25.00
C GLU A 193 -21.09 -26.70 -25.27
N ALA A 194 -20.58 -27.55 -24.37
CA ALA A 194 -20.71 -29.00 -24.48
C ALA A 194 -22.17 -29.45 -24.45
N ALA A 195 -22.99 -28.87 -23.55
CA ALA A 195 -24.42 -29.16 -23.48
C ALA A 195 -25.15 -28.77 -24.76
N ILE A 196 -24.86 -27.59 -25.32
CA ILE A 196 -25.40 -27.14 -26.61
C ILE A 196 -25.02 -28.12 -27.72
N ARG A 197 -23.74 -28.49 -27.84
CA ARG A 197 -23.28 -29.45 -28.85
C ARG A 197 -23.97 -30.81 -28.71
N VAL A 198 -24.19 -31.29 -27.49
CA VAL A 198 -24.93 -32.54 -27.25
C VAL A 198 -26.39 -32.40 -27.70
N LEU A 199 -27.08 -31.30 -27.36
CA LEU A 199 -28.45 -31.04 -27.80
C LEU A 199 -28.57 -30.96 -29.33
N GLU A 200 -27.61 -30.29 -29.98
CA GLU A 200 -27.53 -30.22 -31.44
C GLU A 200 -27.38 -31.62 -32.07
N GLN A 201 -26.52 -32.47 -31.50
CA GLN A 201 -26.28 -33.81 -32.02
C GLN A 201 -27.43 -34.80 -31.77
N THR A 202 -28.03 -34.76 -30.57
CA THR A 202 -29.01 -35.77 -30.13
C THR A 202 -30.44 -35.39 -30.50
N ALA A 203 -30.85 -34.14 -30.30
CA ALA A 203 -32.24 -33.70 -30.51
C ALA A 203 -32.44 -33.15 -31.92
N HIS A 204 -31.54 -32.27 -32.39
CA HIS A 204 -31.71 -31.63 -33.70
C HIS A 204 -31.16 -32.49 -34.85
N GLY A 205 -30.03 -33.16 -34.64
CA GLY A 205 -29.40 -34.02 -35.64
C GLY A 205 -30.16 -35.32 -35.92
N SER A 206 -30.88 -35.89 -34.94
CA SER A 206 -31.67 -37.12 -35.15
C SER A 206 -32.95 -36.84 -35.96
N VAL A 207 -33.65 -35.74 -35.67
CA VAL A 207 -34.85 -35.31 -36.40
C VAL A 207 -34.52 -34.96 -37.85
N ALA A 208 -33.44 -34.19 -38.10
CA ALA A 208 -33.00 -33.88 -39.45
C ALA A 208 -32.61 -35.14 -40.25
N ARG A 209 -31.89 -36.08 -39.61
CA ARG A 209 -31.55 -37.38 -40.24
C ARG A 209 -32.78 -38.24 -40.52
N GLY A 210 -33.76 -38.27 -39.62
CA GLY A 210 -35.02 -38.99 -39.81
C GLY A 210 -35.88 -38.44 -40.95
N LEU A 211 -36.01 -37.11 -41.04
CA LEU A 211 -36.71 -36.46 -42.15
C LEU A 211 -36.03 -36.73 -43.49
N ARG A 212 -34.70 -36.68 -43.53
CA ARG A 212 -33.93 -37.02 -44.74
C ARG A 212 -34.15 -38.47 -45.17
N ALA A 213 -34.05 -39.43 -44.26
CA ALA A 213 -34.30 -40.84 -44.56
C ALA A 213 -35.74 -41.09 -45.07
N LYS A 214 -36.72 -40.38 -44.48
CA LYS A 214 -38.12 -40.45 -44.94
C LYS A 214 -38.29 -39.86 -46.34
N ALA A 215 -37.65 -38.73 -46.64
CA ALA A 215 -37.67 -38.12 -47.96
C ALA A 215 -36.98 -39.01 -49.01
N GLU A 216 -35.83 -39.59 -48.67
CA GLU A 216 -35.12 -40.55 -49.54
C GLU A 216 -35.98 -41.81 -49.80
N CYS A 217 -36.63 -42.35 -48.77
CA CYS A 217 -37.57 -43.47 -48.93
C CYS A 217 -38.73 -43.12 -49.87
N LEU A 218 -39.41 -41.98 -49.65
CA LEU A 218 -40.49 -41.53 -50.53
C LEU A 218 -40.03 -41.29 -51.96
N ALA A 219 -38.81 -40.77 -52.16
CA ALA A 219 -38.22 -40.61 -53.49
C ALA A 219 -37.98 -41.95 -54.19
N THR A 220 -37.48 -42.97 -53.46
CA THR A 220 -37.33 -44.33 -54.03
C THR A 220 -38.67 -44.97 -54.36
N VAL A 221 -39.70 -44.76 -53.54
CA VAL A 221 -41.06 -45.25 -53.80
C VAL A 221 -41.64 -44.56 -55.03
N ALA A 222 -41.52 -43.23 -55.14
CA ALA A 222 -41.98 -42.48 -56.31
C ALA A 222 -41.32 -43.00 -57.59
N ARG A 223 -39.99 -43.19 -57.60
CA ARG A 223 -39.25 -43.76 -58.74
C ARG A 223 -39.68 -45.19 -59.07
N GLY A 224 -39.99 -46.00 -58.07
CA GLY A 224 -40.52 -47.35 -58.26
C GLY A 224 -41.95 -47.38 -58.81
N VAL A 225 -42.75 -46.35 -58.52
CA VAL A 225 -44.09 -46.18 -59.09
C VAL A 225 -44.01 -45.69 -60.53
N GLU A 226 -43.12 -44.74 -60.84
CA GLU A 226 -42.85 -44.29 -62.22
C GLU A 226 -42.44 -45.46 -63.13
N LEU A 227 -41.55 -46.34 -62.65
CA LEU A 227 -41.13 -47.55 -63.38
C LEU A 227 -42.23 -48.62 -63.54
N LYS A 228 -43.35 -48.51 -62.82
CA LYS A 228 -44.50 -49.42 -62.96
C LYS A 228 -45.60 -48.87 -63.87
N ILE A 229 -45.60 -47.56 -64.13
CA ILE A 229 -46.64 -46.85 -64.90
C ILE A 229 -46.15 -46.53 -66.34
N GLY A 230 -44.84 -46.56 -66.59
CA GLY A 230 -44.25 -46.58 -67.94
C GLY A 230 -44.05 -48.00 -68.45
#